data_AF-A0A4U9HZN9-F1
#
_entry.id   AF-A0A4U9HZN9-F1
#
_cell.length_a   1.000
_cell.length_b   1.000
_cell.length_c   1.000
_cell.angle_alpha   90.00
_cell.angle_beta   90.00
_cell.angle_gamma   90.00
#
_symmetry.space_group_name_H-M   'P 1'
#
loop_
_entity.id
_entity.type
_entity.pdbx_description
1 polymer ?
#
loop_
_entity_poly.entity_id
_entity_poly.type
_entity_poly.pdbx_seq_one_letter_code
_entity_poly.pdbx_strand_id
1 'polypeptide(L)'
;MASISSLGVGSGLKLGDILDSLTAAQKAQLTPISNQQSSYTSKLSAYGTLKSALESFQTANTALSKADLFTATTTTSSSTAFSATTTGSALAGKYTIEVTQLAKAQTLTSGVQKDNKAAIATSDSKITIQQGGDKKPVTIDISAANSSLTGIRDAINKADAGVSASIINVGNGEYRLSITSKETGEDNAMTISVSGDSALQSFIGYNGTKGDSSNGMEESVTALNALLKVNNVDIENSSNTISDALEDITLNLSDVTTGNQTLTITTDNTKATKAINDWVTAYNSLQDTFSSLTKYNRCGCRGRCPEQK
;
A
#
# COMPACT_ATOMS: atom_id res chain seq x y z
N MET A 1 -1.48 -37.52 -58.14
CA MET A 1 -2.53 -37.04 -59.07
C MET A 1 -2.60 -38.00 -60.23
N ALA A 2 -3.60 -38.88 -60.23
CA ALA A 2 -4.01 -39.62 -61.42
C ALA A 2 -5.41 -39.11 -61.77
N SER A 3 -5.49 -38.33 -62.83
CA SER A 3 -6.73 -37.82 -63.41
C SER A 3 -7.44 -38.95 -64.14
N ILE A 4 -8.61 -39.36 -63.68
CA ILE A 4 -9.54 -40.20 -64.46
C ILE A 4 -10.65 -39.28 -64.97
N SER A 5 -10.65 -39.07 -66.29
CA SER A 5 -11.46 -38.06 -67.00
C SER A 5 -12.67 -38.64 -67.74
N SER A 6 -13.14 -39.84 -67.41
CA SER A 6 -14.40 -40.37 -67.94
C SER A 6 -14.81 -41.64 -67.19
N LEU A 7 -15.79 -41.51 -66.29
CA LEU A 7 -16.56 -42.64 -65.75
C LEU A 7 -18.01 -42.17 -65.63
N GLY A 8 -18.75 -42.25 -66.72
CA GLY A 8 -20.16 -41.86 -66.70
C GLY A 8 -20.75 -41.56 -68.05
N VAL A 9 -20.90 -42.57 -68.90
CA VAL A 9 -21.97 -42.58 -69.92
C VAL A 9 -22.49 -44.02 -70.05
N GLY A 10 -23.64 -44.32 -69.42
CA GLY A 10 -24.44 -45.51 -69.76
C GLY A 10 -24.73 -46.57 -68.68
N SER A 11 -24.25 -46.48 -67.43
CA SER A 11 -24.48 -47.56 -66.44
C SER A 11 -25.70 -47.40 -65.53
N GLY A 12 -26.41 -46.26 -65.55
CA GLY A 12 -27.50 -45.99 -64.60
C GLY A 12 -27.05 -45.90 -63.12
N LEU A 13 -25.75 -46.00 -62.84
CA LEU A 13 -25.19 -45.88 -61.49
C LEU A 13 -25.03 -44.40 -61.15
N LYS A 14 -25.73 -43.96 -60.10
CA LYS A 14 -25.60 -42.63 -59.53
C LYS A 14 -24.26 -42.49 -58.82
N LEU A 15 -23.19 -42.24 -59.58
CA LEU A 15 -21.84 -42.11 -59.05
C LEU A 15 -21.70 -41.00 -58.00
N GLY A 16 -22.50 -39.93 -58.11
CA GLY A 16 -22.63 -38.89 -57.08
C GLY A 16 -23.13 -39.48 -55.74
N ASP A 17 -24.27 -40.18 -55.77
CA ASP A 17 -24.84 -40.85 -54.59
C ASP A 17 -23.90 -41.90 -53.99
N ILE A 18 -23.14 -42.63 -54.81
CA ILE A 18 -22.13 -43.61 -54.36
C ILE A 18 -20.94 -42.90 -53.70
N LEU A 19 -20.44 -41.81 -54.30
CA LEU A 19 -19.38 -41.00 -53.72
C LEU A 19 -19.82 -40.34 -52.41
N ASP A 20 -21.05 -39.83 -52.34
CA ASP A 20 -21.65 -39.26 -51.14
C ASP A 20 -21.83 -40.32 -50.06
N SER A 21 -22.27 -41.53 -50.43
CA SER A 21 -22.42 -42.67 -49.51
C SER A 21 -21.07 -43.15 -48.95
N LEU A 22 -20.04 -43.24 -49.80
CA LEU A 22 -18.67 -43.57 -49.39
C LEU A 22 -18.09 -42.47 -48.49
N THR A 23 -18.29 -41.20 -48.85
CA THR A 23 -17.84 -40.06 -48.04
C THR A 23 -18.56 -39.99 -46.70
N ALA A 24 -19.86 -40.31 -46.65
CA ALA A 24 -20.65 -40.39 -45.42
C ALA A 24 -20.21 -41.56 -44.52
N ALA A 25 -19.96 -42.74 -45.10
CA ALA A 25 -19.43 -43.89 -44.36
C ALA A 25 -18.02 -43.59 -43.79
N GLN A 26 -17.19 -42.89 -44.54
CA GLN A 26 -15.85 -42.49 -44.11
C GLN A 26 -15.92 -41.38 -43.04
N LYS A 27 -16.87 -40.44 -43.13
CA LYS A 27 -17.16 -39.45 -42.07
C LYS A 27 -17.77 -40.09 -40.81
N ALA A 28 -18.55 -41.16 -40.94
CA ALA A 28 -19.11 -41.87 -39.79
C ALA A 28 -18.02 -42.48 -38.88
N GLN A 29 -16.84 -42.79 -39.42
CA GLN A 29 -15.68 -43.20 -38.63
C GLN A 29 -15.11 -42.09 -37.74
N LEU A 30 -15.42 -40.80 -38.01
CA LEU A 30 -15.03 -39.66 -37.19
C LEU A 30 -15.98 -39.41 -36.01
N THR A 31 -17.21 -39.90 -36.07
CA THR A 31 -18.21 -39.79 -34.99
C THR A 31 -17.71 -40.24 -33.62
N PRO A 32 -17.06 -41.41 -33.44
CA PRO A 32 -16.53 -41.81 -32.13
C PRO A 32 -15.45 -40.85 -31.61
N ILE A 33 -14.58 -40.33 -32.49
CA ILE A 33 -13.55 -39.35 -32.13
C ILE A 33 -14.19 -38.02 -31.71
N SER A 34 -15.20 -37.55 -32.46
CA SER A 34 -15.95 -36.34 -32.12
C SER A 34 -16.73 -36.46 -30.80
N ASN A 35 -17.32 -37.64 -30.53
CA ASN A 35 -17.95 -37.95 -29.25
C ASN A 35 -16.94 -37.98 -28.10
N GLN A 36 -15.75 -38.54 -28.34
CA GLN A 36 -14.68 -38.59 -27.35
C GLN A 36 -14.11 -37.20 -27.06
N GLN A 37 -13.92 -36.36 -28.09
CA GLN A 37 -13.55 -34.96 -27.94
C GLN A 37 -14.59 -34.21 -27.11
N SER A 38 -15.89 -34.34 -27.45
CA SER A 38 -16.97 -33.72 -26.68
C SER A 38 -16.96 -34.18 -25.22
N SER A 39 -16.78 -35.48 -24.96
CA SER A 39 -16.68 -36.03 -23.61
C SER A 39 -15.49 -35.46 -22.83
N TYR A 40 -14.31 -35.36 -23.44
CA TYR A 40 -13.13 -34.78 -22.78
C TYR A 40 -13.28 -33.28 -22.55
N THR A 41 -13.87 -32.53 -23.48
CA THR A 41 -14.19 -31.11 -23.29
C THR A 41 -15.16 -30.92 -22.12
N SER A 42 -16.22 -31.74 -22.02
CA SER A 42 -17.13 -31.69 -20.87
C SER A 42 -16.44 -32.03 -19.55
N LYS A 43 -15.55 -33.04 -19.54
CA LYS A 43 -14.74 -33.37 -18.34
C LYS A 43 -13.80 -32.23 -17.96
N LEU A 44 -13.14 -31.60 -18.93
CA LEU A 44 -12.24 -30.48 -18.69
C LEU A 44 -13.01 -29.29 -18.10
N SER A 45 -14.17 -28.95 -18.66
CA SER A 45 -15.05 -27.91 -18.10
C SER A 45 -15.50 -28.26 -16.67
N ALA A 46 -15.88 -29.51 -16.41
CA ALA A 46 -16.25 -29.97 -15.07
C ALA A 46 -15.09 -29.84 -14.06
N TYR A 47 -13.86 -30.21 -14.44
CA TYR A 47 -12.68 -29.98 -13.60
C TYR A 47 -12.39 -28.50 -13.40
N GLY A 48 -12.62 -27.66 -14.42
CA GLY A 48 -12.54 -26.21 -14.31
C GLY A 48 -13.50 -25.65 -13.27
N THR A 49 -14.77 -26.03 -13.33
CA THR A 49 -15.80 -25.65 -12.34
C THR A 49 -15.42 -26.11 -10.93
N LEU A 50 -14.97 -27.37 -10.79
CA LEU A 50 -14.54 -27.90 -9.50
C LEU A 50 -13.34 -27.13 -8.93
N LYS A 51 -12.34 -26.82 -9.77
CA LYS A 51 -11.17 -26.02 -9.38
C LYS A 51 -11.57 -24.65 -8.86
N SER A 52 -12.46 -23.95 -9.58
CA SER A 52 -12.94 -22.63 -9.13
C SER A 52 -13.71 -22.68 -7.82
N ALA A 53 -14.53 -23.73 -7.60
CA ALA A 53 -15.23 -23.93 -6.33
C ALA A 53 -14.25 -24.20 -5.17
N LEU A 54 -13.22 -25.02 -5.41
CA LEU A 54 -12.16 -25.28 -4.42
C LEU A 54 -11.32 -24.04 -4.10
N GLU A 55 -10.96 -23.23 -5.09
CA GLU A 55 -10.24 -21.96 -4.89
C GLU A 55 -11.06 -20.96 -4.08
N SER A 56 -12.37 -20.89 -4.33
CA SER A 56 -13.30 -20.04 -3.57
C SER A 56 -13.37 -20.49 -2.11
N PHE A 57 -13.50 -21.80 -1.86
CA PHE A 57 -13.48 -22.37 -0.51
C PHE A 57 -12.12 -22.16 0.17
N GLN A 58 -11.01 -22.38 -0.53
CA GLN A 58 -9.66 -22.15 0.01
C GLN A 58 -9.48 -20.69 0.45
N THR A 59 -9.98 -19.74 -0.33
CA THR A 59 -9.94 -18.31 0.01
C THR A 59 -10.71 -18.03 1.30
N ALA A 60 -11.94 -18.54 1.42
CA ALA A 60 -12.75 -18.38 2.63
C ALA A 60 -12.10 -19.06 3.86
N ASN A 61 -11.50 -20.25 3.68
CA ASN A 61 -10.77 -20.95 4.73
C ASN A 61 -9.54 -20.19 5.21
N THR A 62 -8.76 -19.62 4.29
CA THR A 62 -7.58 -18.80 4.62
C THR A 62 -7.96 -17.50 5.31
N ALA A 63 -9.11 -16.93 4.96
CA ALA A 63 -9.64 -15.77 5.66
C ALA A 63 -10.02 -16.11 7.10
N LEU A 64 -10.75 -17.22 7.31
CA LEU A 64 -11.20 -17.66 8.64
C LEU A 64 -10.07 -18.13 9.55
N SER A 65 -8.97 -18.64 9.00
CA SER A 65 -7.83 -19.16 9.79
C SER A 65 -6.99 -18.09 10.51
N LYS A 66 -7.38 -16.81 10.46
CA LYS A 66 -6.67 -15.71 11.12
C LYS A 66 -7.10 -15.58 12.58
N ALA A 67 -6.18 -15.80 13.52
CA ALA A 67 -6.43 -15.69 14.96
C ALA A 67 -6.98 -14.31 15.36
N ASP A 68 -6.46 -13.24 14.74
CA ASP A 68 -6.86 -11.84 14.98
C ASP A 68 -8.36 -11.59 14.78
N LEU A 69 -9.07 -12.43 14.01
CA LEU A 69 -10.52 -12.31 13.86
C LEU A 69 -11.27 -12.55 15.17
N PHE A 70 -10.74 -13.44 16.02
CA PHE A 70 -11.40 -13.91 17.24
C PHE A 70 -11.05 -13.07 18.46
N THR A 71 -9.96 -12.31 18.37
CA THR A 71 -9.52 -11.38 19.40
C THR A 71 -9.75 -9.93 18.98
N ALA A 72 -10.25 -9.71 17.75
CA ALA A 72 -10.53 -8.41 17.16
C ALA A 72 -11.22 -7.45 18.14
N THR A 73 -10.77 -6.20 18.13
CA THR A 73 -11.39 -5.12 18.87
C THR A 73 -11.76 -3.97 17.93
N THR A 74 -12.71 -3.17 18.38
CA THR A 74 -13.11 -1.91 17.79
C THR A 74 -12.79 -0.79 18.76
N THR A 75 -12.45 0.36 18.21
CA THR A 75 -12.10 1.56 18.96
C THR A 75 -13.15 2.63 18.69
N THR A 76 -13.50 3.38 19.72
CA THR A 76 -14.37 4.56 19.61
C THR A 76 -13.74 5.68 20.43
N SER A 77 -13.45 6.80 19.78
CA SER A 77 -12.98 8.01 20.43
C SER A 77 -14.14 8.95 20.73
N SER A 78 -14.11 9.67 21.85
CA SER A 78 -15.06 10.73 22.16
C SER A 78 -14.77 12.06 21.46
N SER A 79 -13.61 12.18 20.79
CA SER A 79 -13.14 13.41 20.13
C SER A 79 -12.48 13.13 18.78
N THR A 80 -12.50 14.10 17.88
CA THR A 80 -11.74 14.06 16.61
C THR A 80 -10.25 14.37 16.80
N ALA A 81 -9.84 14.82 17.99
CA ALA A 81 -8.46 15.15 18.33
C ALA A 81 -7.52 13.93 18.29
N PHE A 82 -8.05 12.72 18.39
CA PHE A 82 -7.28 11.48 18.22
C PHE A 82 -8.17 10.32 17.73
N SER A 83 -7.53 9.33 17.14
CA SER A 83 -8.11 8.05 16.78
C SER A 83 -7.17 6.92 17.18
N ALA A 84 -7.66 5.68 17.27
CA ALA A 84 -6.81 4.54 17.57
C ALA A 84 -7.16 3.32 16.72
N THR A 85 -6.17 2.51 16.42
CA THR A 85 -6.34 1.19 15.80
C THR A 85 -5.68 0.14 16.66
N THR A 86 -6.22 -1.07 16.68
CA THR A 86 -5.71 -2.16 17.53
C THR A 86 -5.21 -3.33 16.68
N THR A 87 -4.20 -4.01 17.20
CA THR A 87 -3.63 -5.21 16.59
C THR A 87 -4.12 -6.44 17.32
N GLY A 88 -5.42 -6.74 17.18
CA GLY A 88 -5.99 -8.05 17.55
C GLY A 88 -6.00 -8.44 19.04
N SER A 89 -5.11 -7.98 19.93
CA SER A 89 -5.01 -8.45 21.32
C SER A 89 -5.15 -7.34 22.35
N ALA A 90 -5.46 -6.12 21.90
CA ALA A 90 -5.62 -4.97 22.78
C ALA A 90 -6.68 -5.21 23.87
N LEU A 91 -6.34 -4.84 25.10
CA LEU A 91 -7.22 -4.99 26.25
C LEU A 91 -8.46 -4.10 26.11
N ALA A 92 -9.63 -4.73 26.13
CA ALA A 92 -10.91 -4.02 26.13
C ALA A 92 -11.05 -3.18 27.41
N GLY A 93 -11.51 -1.94 27.25
CA GLY A 93 -11.57 -0.99 28.36
C GLY A 93 -11.81 0.44 27.90
N LYS A 94 -11.94 1.33 28.89
CA LYS A 94 -12.00 2.77 28.67
C LYS A 94 -10.68 3.38 29.11
N TYR A 95 -10.02 4.08 28.20
CA TYR A 95 -8.80 4.81 28.41
C TYR A 95 -9.11 6.30 28.41
N THR A 96 -8.76 6.99 29.49
CA THR A 96 -8.88 8.44 29.55
C THR A 96 -7.64 9.05 28.90
N ILE A 97 -7.82 9.85 27.85
CA ILE A 97 -6.75 10.45 27.08
C ILE A 97 -6.85 11.98 27.16
N GLU A 98 -5.73 12.61 27.44
CA GLU A 98 -5.53 14.06 27.37
C GLU A 98 -4.31 14.33 26.49
N VAL A 99 -4.46 15.09 25.41
CA VAL A 99 -3.37 15.49 24.52
C VAL A 99 -3.12 16.97 24.75
N THR A 100 -1.93 17.30 25.27
CA THR A 100 -1.56 18.68 25.60
C THR A 100 -0.67 19.31 24.53
N GLN A 101 0.09 18.49 23.79
CA GLN A 101 0.98 18.94 22.72
C GLN A 101 1.10 17.89 21.63
N LEU A 102 1.10 18.33 20.37
CA LEU A 102 1.43 17.49 19.22
C LEU A 102 2.92 17.53 18.91
N ALA A 103 3.44 16.41 18.42
CA ALA A 103 4.78 16.35 17.88
C ALA A 103 4.90 17.24 16.64
N LYS A 104 6.00 17.97 16.52
CA LYS A 104 6.29 18.85 15.38
C LYS A 104 7.66 18.54 14.80
N ALA A 105 7.77 18.63 13.48
CA ALA A 105 9.04 18.50 12.78
C ALA A 105 9.70 19.88 12.68
N GLN A 106 10.99 19.94 12.99
CA GLN A 106 11.73 21.19 12.87
C GLN A 106 11.74 21.68 11.42
N THR A 107 11.53 22.97 11.22
CA THR A 107 11.69 23.63 9.92
C THR A 107 12.62 24.84 10.07
N LEU A 108 13.70 24.83 9.29
CA LEU A 108 14.68 25.91 9.18
C LEU A 108 14.48 26.61 7.85
N THR A 109 14.51 27.94 7.85
CA THR A 109 14.32 28.76 6.65
C THR A 109 15.44 29.79 6.51
N SER A 110 16.02 29.90 5.33
CA SER A 110 17.11 30.85 5.07
C SER A 110 16.62 32.29 5.00
N GLY A 111 17.57 33.23 4.99
CA GLY A 111 17.34 34.60 4.48
C GLY A 111 16.86 34.62 3.02
N VAL A 112 16.41 35.79 2.56
CA VAL A 112 15.90 35.98 1.18
C VAL A 112 17.04 36.02 0.15
N GLN A 113 16.78 35.46 -1.03
CA GLN A 113 17.62 35.54 -2.22
C GLN A 113 16.80 36.01 -3.42
N LYS A 114 17.39 36.85 -4.28
CA LYS A 114 16.70 37.40 -5.47
C LYS A 114 16.72 36.48 -6.70
N ASP A 115 17.57 35.46 -6.68
CA ASP A 115 17.69 34.48 -7.75
C ASP A 115 17.93 33.10 -7.15
N ASN A 116 17.15 32.11 -7.57
CA ASN A 116 17.26 30.72 -7.11
C ASN A 116 18.24 29.86 -7.92
N LYS A 117 18.85 30.43 -8.96
CA LYS A 117 19.87 29.81 -9.82
C LYS A 117 21.27 30.41 -9.63
N ALA A 118 21.37 31.60 -9.04
CA ALA A 118 22.67 32.19 -8.72
C ALA A 118 23.40 31.34 -7.67
N ALA A 119 24.70 31.11 -7.90
CA ALA A 119 25.55 30.41 -6.95
C ALA A 119 25.80 31.28 -5.71
N ILE A 120 25.72 30.67 -4.53
CA ILE A 120 25.94 31.33 -3.23
C ILE A 120 27.41 31.19 -2.80
N ALA A 121 27.99 29.99 -2.94
CA ALA A 121 29.39 29.74 -2.69
C ALA A 121 30.25 30.10 -3.91
N THR A 122 31.49 30.50 -3.63
CA THR A 122 32.53 30.75 -4.65
C THR A 122 33.55 29.62 -4.72
N SER A 123 33.57 28.73 -3.72
CA SER A 123 34.44 27.57 -3.63
C SER A 123 33.63 26.29 -3.39
N ASP A 124 34.25 25.14 -3.69
CA ASP A 124 33.66 23.85 -3.33
C ASP A 124 33.56 23.74 -1.80
N SER A 125 32.45 23.17 -1.33
CA SER A 125 32.10 23.14 0.07
C SER A 125 31.43 21.81 0.45
N LYS A 126 31.34 21.56 1.75
CA LYS A 126 30.64 20.41 2.32
C LYS A 126 29.61 20.88 3.32
N ILE A 127 28.34 20.54 3.07
CA ILE A 127 27.25 20.75 4.03
C ILE A 127 27.17 19.50 4.91
N THR A 128 27.23 19.66 6.22
CA THR A 128 27.01 18.59 7.18
C THR A 128 25.72 18.85 7.94
N ILE A 129 24.80 17.90 7.85
CA ILE A 129 23.53 17.89 8.57
C ILE A 129 23.63 16.84 9.67
N GLN A 130 23.37 17.25 10.90
CA GLN A 130 23.39 16.37 12.07
C GLN A 130 22.05 16.49 12.79
N GLN A 131 21.31 15.40 12.89
CA GLN A 131 20.11 15.29 13.72
C GLN A 131 20.46 14.85 15.15
N GLY A 132 19.57 15.05 16.13
CA GLY A 132 19.72 14.51 17.48
C GLY A 132 19.59 12.97 17.56
N GLY A 133 19.36 12.45 18.77
CA GLY A 133 19.03 11.03 19.01
C GLY A 133 20.07 10.02 18.51
N ASP A 134 21.37 10.27 18.74
CA ASP A 134 22.49 9.40 18.33
C ASP A 134 22.61 9.09 16.83
N LYS A 135 21.94 9.89 15.98
CA LYS A 135 22.03 9.74 14.53
C LYS A 135 23.42 10.12 14.02
N LYS A 136 23.88 9.48 12.94
CA LYS A 136 25.16 9.81 12.32
C LYS A 136 25.04 11.10 11.48
N PRO A 137 26.06 11.96 11.46
CA PRO A 137 26.08 13.12 10.59
C PRO A 137 26.12 12.69 9.13
N VAL A 138 25.42 13.43 8.26
CA VAL A 138 25.46 13.25 6.82
C VAL A 138 26.14 14.44 6.19
N THR A 139 27.24 14.18 5.48
CA THR A 139 28.00 15.19 4.76
C THR A 139 27.71 15.12 3.26
N ILE A 140 27.45 16.28 2.66
CA ILE A 140 27.02 16.47 1.28
C ILE A 140 28.02 17.39 0.60
N ASP A 141 28.66 16.90 -0.46
CA ASP A 141 29.57 17.69 -1.27
C ASP A 141 28.77 18.64 -2.19
N ILE A 142 29.09 19.93 -2.14
CA ILE A 142 28.49 20.99 -2.97
C ILE A 142 29.61 21.67 -3.74
N SER A 143 29.64 21.51 -5.05
CA SER A 143 30.54 22.31 -5.89
C SER A 143 30.07 23.76 -5.98
N ALA A 144 30.98 24.69 -6.22
CA ALA A 144 30.65 26.11 -6.36
C ALA A 144 29.53 26.34 -7.41
N ALA A 145 29.60 25.64 -8.55
CA ALA A 145 28.60 25.71 -9.61
C ALA A 145 27.20 25.19 -9.21
N ASN A 146 27.12 24.28 -8.24
CA ASN A 146 25.88 23.72 -7.72
C ASN A 146 25.41 24.40 -6.43
N SER A 147 26.08 25.46 -5.97
CA SER A 147 25.73 26.18 -4.75
C SER A 147 24.54 27.14 -4.90
N SER A 148 23.70 26.98 -5.92
CA SER A 148 22.45 27.72 -6.02
C SER A 148 21.36 27.12 -5.12
N LEU A 149 20.28 27.86 -4.83
CA LEU A 149 19.15 27.31 -4.05
C LEU A 149 18.63 25.99 -4.65
N THR A 150 18.54 25.95 -5.98
CA THR A 150 18.11 24.75 -6.72
C THR A 150 19.09 23.60 -6.53
N GLY A 151 20.39 23.86 -6.71
CA GLY A 151 21.41 22.82 -6.56
C GLY A 151 21.53 22.29 -5.13
N ILE A 152 21.44 23.18 -4.13
CA ILE A 152 21.46 22.81 -2.70
C ILE A 152 20.23 21.96 -2.36
N ARG A 153 19.03 22.37 -2.79
CA ARG A 153 17.80 21.58 -2.59
C ARG A 153 17.96 20.17 -3.14
N ASP A 154 18.41 20.06 -4.39
CA ASP A 154 18.53 18.77 -5.07
C ASP A 154 19.60 17.89 -4.42
N ALA A 155 20.72 18.48 -3.99
CA ALA A 155 21.78 17.77 -3.27
C ALA A 155 21.30 17.24 -1.91
N ILE A 156 20.59 18.06 -1.13
CA ILE A 156 20.03 17.64 0.17
C ILE A 156 19.01 16.52 -0.01
N ASN A 157 18.08 16.67 -0.94
CA ASN A 157 17.04 15.66 -1.18
C ASN A 157 17.61 14.36 -1.73
N LYS A 158 18.70 14.42 -2.51
CA LYS A 158 19.39 13.23 -3.03
C LYS A 158 20.22 12.51 -1.96
N ALA A 159 20.75 13.23 -0.97
CA ALA A 159 21.57 12.65 0.09
C ALA A 159 20.78 11.79 1.09
N ASP A 160 19.44 11.90 1.10
CA ASP A 160 18.54 11.20 2.02
C ASP A 160 18.94 11.34 3.50
N ALA A 161 19.32 12.56 3.89
CA ALA A 161 19.87 12.87 5.21
C ALA A 161 18.82 12.92 6.35
N GLY A 162 17.67 12.27 6.19
CA GLY A 162 16.55 12.35 7.17
C GLY A 162 15.78 13.69 7.14
N VAL A 163 16.02 14.51 6.10
CA VAL A 163 15.45 15.86 5.95
C VAL A 163 14.96 16.06 4.51
N SER A 164 14.10 17.05 4.30
CA SER A 164 13.62 17.47 2.99
C SER A 164 13.87 18.96 2.80
N ALA A 165 14.48 19.32 1.67
CA ALA A 165 14.69 20.70 1.26
C ALA A 165 13.68 21.12 0.20
N SER A 166 13.21 22.36 0.29
CA SER A 166 12.30 23.00 -0.66
C SER A 166 12.65 24.47 -0.85
N ILE A 167 12.16 25.08 -1.93
CA ILE A 167 12.34 26.51 -2.20
C ILE A 167 10.98 27.17 -2.12
N ILE A 168 10.87 28.17 -1.24
CA ILE A 168 9.66 28.96 -1.05
C ILE A 168 9.85 30.27 -1.82
N ASN A 169 8.95 30.55 -2.77
CA ASN A 169 8.85 31.87 -3.40
C ASN A 169 8.00 32.77 -2.49
N VAL A 170 8.62 33.79 -1.88
CA VAL A 170 7.94 34.69 -0.93
C VAL A 170 7.31 35.91 -1.61
N GLY A 171 7.30 35.93 -2.94
CA GLY A 171 6.80 37.03 -3.76
C GLY A 171 7.90 38.00 -4.20
N ASN A 172 7.59 38.89 -5.14
CA ASN A 172 8.49 39.94 -5.65
C ASN A 172 9.85 39.43 -6.21
N GLY A 173 9.91 38.17 -6.64
CA GLY A 173 11.15 37.56 -7.13
C GLY A 173 12.13 37.18 -6.01
N GLU A 174 11.65 37.05 -4.77
CA GLU A 174 12.45 36.62 -3.63
C GLU A 174 12.16 35.16 -3.27
N TYR A 175 13.22 34.44 -2.93
CA TYR A 175 13.21 33.01 -2.65
C TYR A 175 13.89 32.72 -1.31
N ARG A 176 13.38 31.72 -0.59
CA ARG A 176 14.01 31.16 0.62
C ARG A 176 14.20 29.67 0.45
N LEU A 177 15.31 29.15 0.94
CA LEU A 177 15.49 27.71 1.15
C LEU A 177 14.78 27.34 2.45
N SER A 178 13.99 26.28 2.43
CA SER A 178 13.38 25.71 3.62
C SER A 178 13.80 24.25 3.75
N ILE A 179 14.29 23.87 4.92
CA ILE A 179 14.74 22.52 5.24
C ILE A 179 13.93 22.04 6.43
N THR A 180 13.20 20.95 6.23
CA THR A 180 12.31 20.36 7.24
C THR A 180 12.76 18.93 7.55
N SER A 181 12.79 18.57 8.83
CA SER A 181 12.99 17.17 9.22
C SER A 181 11.88 16.28 8.66
N LYS A 182 12.20 15.08 8.18
CA LYS A 182 11.19 14.12 7.74
C LYS A 182 10.32 13.60 8.89
N GLU A 183 10.92 13.50 10.07
CA GLU A 183 10.29 13.00 11.29
C GLU A 183 10.04 14.14 12.28
N THR A 184 8.95 14.04 13.05
CA THR A 184 8.63 14.94 14.17
C THR A 184 9.43 14.58 15.42
N GLY A 185 9.49 15.48 16.42
CA GLY A 185 10.12 15.19 17.70
C GLY A 185 11.46 15.88 17.89
N GLU A 186 11.83 16.12 19.15
CA GLU A 186 13.01 16.89 19.55
C GLU A 186 14.32 16.22 19.12
N ASP A 187 14.38 14.89 19.16
CA ASP A 187 15.53 14.11 18.67
C ASP A 187 15.77 14.27 17.16
N ASN A 188 14.77 14.78 16.43
CA ASN A 188 14.86 15.04 15.00
C ASN A 188 15.22 16.49 14.66
N ALA A 189 15.48 17.33 15.67
CA ALA A 189 16.08 18.64 15.49
C ALA A 189 17.46 18.50 14.83
N MET A 190 17.79 19.48 13.98
CA MET A 190 18.94 19.49 13.10
C MET A 190 19.92 20.58 13.52
N THR A 191 21.20 20.33 13.25
CA THR A 191 22.23 21.35 13.10
C THR A 191 22.78 21.26 11.67
N ILE A 192 23.11 22.41 11.11
CA ILE A 192 23.63 22.55 9.75
C ILE A 192 24.94 23.33 9.82
N SER A 193 26.00 22.72 9.33
CA SER A 193 27.31 23.38 9.23
C SER A 193 27.88 23.22 7.84
N VAL A 194 28.68 24.19 7.41
CA VAL A 194 29.32 24.23 6.10
C VAL A 194 30.80 24.42 6.30
N SER A 195 31.60 23.62 5.61
CA SER A 195 33.05 23.79 5.50
C SER A 195 33.43 24.09 4.06
N GLY A 196 34.45 24.91 3.84
CA GLY A 196 34.97 25.26 2.51
C GLY A 196 34.48 26.59 1.94
N ASP A 197 33.34 27.14 2.40
CA ASP A 197 32.85 28.46 1.98
C ASP A 197 32.09 29.19 3.10
N SER A 198 32.56 30.38 3.47
CA SER A 198 31.98 31.17 4.57
C SER A 198 30.67 31.86 4.19
N ALA A 199 30.47 32.22 2.92
CA ALA A 199 29.23 32.86 2.48
C ALA A 199 28.07 31.87 2.54
N LEU A 200 28.32 30.62 2.14
CA LEU A 200 27.34 29.54 2.28
C LEU A 200 27.07 29.20 3.75
N GLN A 201 28.11 29.14 4.61
CA GLN A 201 27.93 28.97 6.06
C GLN A 201 27.04 30.07 6.65
N SER A 202 27.30 31.33 6.33
CA SER A 202 26.48 32.46 6.81
C SER A 202 25.06 32.46 6.25
N PHE A 203 24.78 31.71 5.18
CA PHE A 203 23.46 31.65 4.56
C PHE A 203 22.62 30.46 5.06
N ILE A 204 23.21 29.27 5.21
CA ILE A 204 22.48 28.05 5.60
C ILE A 204 22.85 27.48 6.97
N GLY A 205 23.86 28.04 7.64
CA GLY A 205 24.34 27.55 8.92
C GLY A 205 23.27 27.64 10.01
N TYR A 206 23.17 26.62 10.84
CA TYR A 206 22.31 26.57 12.00
C TYR A 206 22.96 25.73 13.11
N ASN A 207 23.21 26.34 14.27
CA ASN A 207 23.96 25.75 15.37
C ASN A 207 23.10 25.00 16.41
N GLY A 208 21.79 24.87 16.18
CA GLY A 208 20.87 24.24 17.13
C GLY A 208 20.21 25.20 18.13
N THR A 209 20.62 26.47 18.15
CA THR A 209 20.06 27.47 19.07
C THR A 209 19.22 28.49 18.32
N LYS A 210 17.91 28.50 18.58
CA LYS A 210 16.98 29.47 17.99
C LYS A 210 17.38 30.91 18.33
N GLY A 211 17.42 31.77 17.31
CA GLY A 211 17.68 33.21 17.48
C GLY A 211 19.14 33.59 17.69
N ASP A 212 20.08 32.63 17.62
CA ASP A 212 21.50 32.94 17.63
C ASP A 212 21.89 33.76 16.38
N SER A 213 22.53 34.91 16.59
CA SER A 213 22.97 35.83 15.54
C SER A 213 24.00 35.24 14.57
N SER A 214 24.65 34.13 14.92
CA SER A 214 25.59 33.40 14.06
C SER A 214 24.91 32.49 13.04
N ASN A 215 23.60 32.25 13.19
CA ASN A 215 22.85 31.41 12.27
C ASN A 215 22.48 32.16 10.99
N GLY A 216 22.66 31.50 9.85
CA GLY A 216 22.12 31.94 8.56
C GLY A 216 20.66 31.55 8.34
N MET A 217 20.22 30.47 9.01
CA MET A 217 18.85 29.99 9.00
C MET A 217 18.08 30.44 10.24
N GLU A 218 16.80 30.74 10.05
CA GLU A 218 15.84 30.98 11.11
C GLU A 218 15.00 29.73 11.37
N GLU A 219 14.81 29.37 12.64
CA GLU A 219 13.92 28.27 13.02
C GLU A 219 12.46 28.73 12.96
N SER A 220 11.79 28.38 11.85
CA SER A 220 10.39 28.72 11.59
C SER A 220 9.42 27.85 12.37
N VAL A 221 9.75 26.56 12.54
CA VAL A 221 8.99 25.62 13.37
C VAL A 221 9.98 24.89 14.26
N THR A 222 9.78 24.96 15.57
CA THR A 222 10.59 24.23 16.55
C THR A 222 10.14 22.77 16.61
N ALA A 223 11.09 21.84 16.61
CA ALA A 223 10.80 20.43 16.85
C ALA A 223 10.28 20.25 18.28
N LEU A 224 9.20 19.47 18.42
CA LEU A 224 8.57 19.19 19.70
C LEU A 224 8.13 17.73 19.71
N ASN A 225 8.19 17.10 20.89
CA ASN A 225 7.57 15.81 21.12
C ASN A 225 6.06 15.96 21.38
N ALA A 226 5.30 14.92 21.08
CA ALA A 226 3.92 14.79 21.52
C ALA A 226 3.89 14.54 23.02
N LEU A 227 3.05 15.30 23.72
CA LEU A 227 2.82 15.14 25.16
C LEU A 227 1.35 14.79 25.37
N LEU A 228 1.12 13.66 26.01
CA LEU A 228 -0.21 13.17 26.31
C LEU A 228 -0.24 12.42 27.64
N LYS A 229 -1.44 12.23 28.17
CA LYS A 229 -1.71 11.35 29.30
C LYS A 229 -2.66 10.25 28.89
N VAL A 230 -2.36 9.04 29.33
CA VAL A 230 -3.28 7.90 29.23
C VAL A 230 -3.53 7.37 30.62
N ASN A 231 -4.79 7.40 31.08
CA ASN A 231 -5.18 7.03 32.45
C ASN A 231 -4.35 7.75 33.53
N ASN A 232 -4.09 9.05 33.32
CA ASN A 232 -3.25 9.92 34.17
C ASN A 232 -1.76 9.53 34.22
N VAL A 233 -1.27 8.68 33.32
CA VAL A 233 0.16 8.41 33.13
C VAL A 233 0.67 9.32 32.02
N ASP A 234 1.68 10.14 32.31
CA ASP A 234 2.34 10.98 31.32
C ASP A 234 3.12 10.12 30.31
N ILE A 235 2.93 10.41 29.03
CA ILE A 235 3.60 9.79 27.90
C ILE A 235 4.17 10.90 27.03
N GLU A 236 5.43 10.73 26.65
CA GLU A 236 6.12 11.56 25.68
C GLU A 236 6.50 10.69 24.48
N ASN A 237 6.30 11.20 23.27
CA ASN A 237 6.64 10.46 22.05
C ASN A 237 7.11 11.39 20.94
N SER A 238 8.05 10.94 20.11
CA SER A 238 8.55 11.73 18.98
C SER A 238 7.51 11.85 17.85
N SER A 239 6.48 10.99 17.80
CA SER A 239 5.51 10.92 16.71
C SER A 239 4.08 11.23 17.16
N ASN A 240 3.27 11.70 16.22
CA ASN A 240 1.81 11.77 16.38
C ASN A 240 1.13 10.42 16.05
N THR A 241 1.85 9.45 15.51
CA THR A 241 1.42 8.06 15.34
C THR A 241 2.21 7.19 16.31
N ILE A 242 1.62 6.94 17.47
CA ILE A 242 2.24 6.29 18.62
C ILE A 242 1.85 4.81 18.60
N SER A 243 2.81 3.91 18.45
CA SER A 243 2.57 2.45 18.37
C SER A 243 3.41 1.64 19.35
N ASP A 244 4.25 2.31 20.12
CA ASP A 244 5.25 1.77 21.04
C ASP A 244 4.96 2.08 22.51
N ALA A 245 4.10 3.07 22.79
CA ALA A 245 3.75 3.45 24.17
C ALA A 245 2.62 2.61 24.78
N LEU A 246 1.72 2.06 23.95
CA LEU A 246 0.58 1.25 24.38
C LEU A 246 0.63 -0.10 23.67
N GLU A 247 0.62 -1.19 24.44
CA GLU A 247 0.63 -2.54 23.87
C GLU A 247 -0.59 -2.76 22.95
N ASP A 248 -0.32 -3.28 21.75
CA ASP A 248 -1.29 -3.60 20.71
C ASP A 248 -2.19 -2.45 20.24
N ILE A 249 -1.89 -1.20 20.61
CA ILE A 249 -2.66 -0.01 20.25
C ILE A 249 -1.76 0.96 19.48
N THR A 250 -2.19 1.33 18.28
CA THR A 250 -1.65 2.48 17.55
C THR A 250 -2.57 3.67 17.75
N LEU A 251 -2.10 4.68 18.46
CA LEU A 251 -2.80 5.94 18.73
C LEU A 251 -2.35 7.00 17.73
N ASN A 252 -3.29 7.62 17.03
CA ASN A 252 -3.04 8.70 16.08
C ASN A 252 -3.59 10.01 16.65
N LEU A 253 -2.70 10.98 16.84
CA LEU A 253 -3.00 12.32 17.35
C LEU A 253 -3.19 13.28 16.18
N SER A 254 -4.28 14.05 16.24
CA SER A 254 -4.66 15.01 15.20
C SER A 254 -4.76 16.43 15.74
N ASP A 255 -5.09 16.60 17.02
CA ASP A 255 -5.21 17.90 17.68
C ASP A 255 -5.00 17.76 19.20
N VAL A 256 -4.85 18.90 19.88
CA VAL A 256 -4.92 18.96 21.34
C VAL A 256 -6.35 18.74 21.83
N THR A 257 -6.50 18.13 23.00
CA THR A 257 -7.82 17.88 23.59
C THR A 257 -8.22 19.00 24.54
N THR A 258 -9.51 19.34 24.58
CA THR A 258 -10.06 20.17 25.66
C THR A 258 -10.61 19.28 26.77
N GLY A 259 -9.90 19.24 27.91
CA GLY A 259 -10.22 18.37 29.04
C GLY A 259 -10.09 16.87 28.72
N ASN A 260 -10.50 16.04 29.67
CA ASN A 260 -10.35 14.59 29.57
C ASN A 260 -11.31 14.01 28.51
N GLN A 261 -10.74 13.29 27.55
CA GLN A 261 -11.47 12.56 26.53
C GLN A 261 -11.33 11.05 26.75
N THR A 262 -12.13 10.24 26.08
CA THR A 262 -12.12 8.78 26.28
C THR A 262 -11.94 8.04 24.97
N LEU A 263 -11.01 7.10 24.97
CA LEU A 263 -10.89 6.02 24.00
C LEU A 263 -11.54 4.76 24.59
N THR A 264 -12.57 4.25 23.94
CA THR A 264 -13.21 3.00 24.33
C THR A 264 -12.78 1.89 23.37
N ILE A 265 -12.26 0.80 23.91
CA ILE A 265 -11.90 -0.42 23.19
C ILE A 265 -12.90 -1.50 23.56
N THR A 266 -13.58 -2.06 22.58
CA THR A 266 -14.57 -3.15 22.76
C THR A 266 -14.21 -4.34 21.91
N THR A 267 -14.51 -5.54 22.40
CA THR A 267 -14.40 -6.77 21.58
C THR A 267 -15.34 -6.71 20.38
N ASP A 268 -14.85 -7.10 19.22
CA ASP A 268 -15.58 -7.08 17.95
C ASP A 268 -15.72 -8.50 17.38
N ASN A 269 -16.84 -9.13 17.72
CA ASN A 269 -17.19 -10.45 17.20
C ASN A 269 -17.81 -10.40 15.79
N THR A 270 -18.05 -9.21 15.23
CA THR A 270 -18.74 -9.08 13.93
C THR A 270 -17.88 -9.60 12.79
N LYS A 271 -16.56 -9.35 12.85
CA LYS A 271 -15.58 -9.85 11.88
C LYS A 271 -15.48 -11.37 11.89
N ALA A 272 -15.38 -11.99 13.08
CA ALA A 272 -15.41 -13.44 13.21
C ALA A 272 -16.72 -14.04 12.70
N THR A 273 -17.87 -13.47 13.10
CA THR A 273 -19.20 -13.93 12.65
C THR A 273 -19.32 -13.89 11.13
N LYS A 274 -18.86 -12.80 10.51
CA LYS A 274 -18.86 -12.68 9.04
C LYS A 274 -17.97 -13.72 8.38
N ALA A 275 -16.73 -13.90 8.86
CA ALA A 275 -15.81 -14.88 8.31
C ALA A 275 -16.35 -16.32 8.40
N ILE A 276 -17.01 -16.67 9.51
CA ILE A 276 -17.68 -17.96 9.68
C ILE A 276 -18.82 -18.14 8.66
N ASN A 277 -19.69 -17.13 8.51
CA ASN A 277 -20.80 -17.19 7.55
C ASN A 277 -20.32 -17.30 6.09
N ASP A 278 -19.27 -16.57 5.73
CA ASP A 278 -18.66 -16.62 4.40
C ASP A 278 -18.05 -18.02 4.15
N TRP A 279 -17.39 -18.60 5.16
CA TRP A 279 -16.86 -19.96 5.09
C TRP A 279 -17.95 -21.02 4.91
N VAL A 280 -19.04 -20.92 5.69
CA VAL A 280 -20.19 -21.84 5.56
C VAL A 280 -20.82 -21.74 4.17
N THR A 281 -20.99 -20.52 3.65
CA THR A 281 -21.51 -20.28 2.30
C THR A 281 -20.61 -20.92 1.23
N ALA A 282 -19.29 -20.75 1.34
CA ALA A 282 -18.34 -21.31 0.39
C ALA A 282 -18.31 -22.84 0.45
N TYR A 283 -18.38 -23.43 1.65
CA TYR A 283 -18.47 -24.88 1.83
C TYR A 283 -19.75 -25.46 1.22
N ASN A 284 -20.91 -24.85 1.48
CA ASN A 284 -22.18 -25.30 0.92
C ASN A 284 -22.16 -25.21 -0.62
N SER A 285 -21.60 -24.14 -1.18
CA SER A 285 -21.44 -23.98 -2.63
C SER A 285 -20.53 -25.06 -3.25
N LEU A 286 -19.48 -25.47 -2.54
CA LEU A 286 -18.61 -26.58 -2.95
C LEU A 286 -19.37 -27.92 -2.93
N GLN A 287 -20.17 -28.16 -1.89
CA GLN A 287 -21.00 -29.37 -1.79
C GLN A 287 -22.07 -29.44 -2.89
N ASP A 288 -22.69 -28.31 -3.24
CA ASP A 288 -23.63 -28.22 -4.36
C ASP A 288 -22.93 -28.48 -5.69
N THR A 289 -21.69 -27.99 -5.86
CA THR A 289 -20.86 -28.25 -7.04
C THR A 289 -20.55 -29.74 -7.16
N PHE A 290 -20.12 -30.39 -6.07
CA PHE A 290 -19.90 -31.84 -6.07
C PHE A 290 -21.17 -32.61 -6.41
N SER A 291 -22.29 -32.23 -5.79
CA SER A 291 -23.59 -32.88 -6.04
C SER A 291 -24.04 -32.71 -7.49
N SER A 292 -23.86 -31.52 -8.07
CA SER A 292 -24.20 -31.22 -9.47
C SER A 292 -23.33 -32.00 -10.45
N LEU A 293 -22.01 -32.00 -10.26
CA LEU A 293 -21.06 -32.67 -11.14
C LEU A 293 -21.11 -34.20 -11.07
N THR A 294 -21.59 -34.76 -9.95
CA THR A 294 -21.72 -36.22 -9.75
C THR A 294 -23.15 -36.73 -9.89
N LYS A 295 -24.13 -35.83 -10.10
CA LYS A 295 -25.54 -36.22 -10.25
C LYS A 295 -25.69 -37.15 -11.44
N TYR A 296 -26.19 -38.35 -11.18
CA TYR A 296 -26.55 -39.28 -12.23
C TYR A 296 -27.81 -38.78 -12.95
N ASN A 297 -27.66 -38.32 -14.18
CA ASN A 297 -28.78 -38.14 -15.10
C ASN A 297 -29.03 -39.46 -15.83
N ARG A 298 -30.18 -40.09 -15.59
CA ARG A 298 -30.68 -41.14 -16.49
C ARG A 298 -30.96 -40.49 -17.86
N CYS A 299 -29.98 -40.41 -18.77
CA CYS A 299 -30.34 -40.40 -20.20
C CYS A 299 -31.04 -41.76 -20.41
N GLY A 300 -32.37 -41.73 -20.52
CA GLY A 300 -33.19 -42.92 -20.67
C GLY A 300 -32.74 -43.73 -21.88
N CYS A 301 -32.72 -45.04 -21.75
CA CYS A 301 -32.41 -46.02 -22.79
C CYS A 301 -33.41 -46.05 -23.97
N ARG A 302 -33.97 -44.91 -24.39
CA ARG A 302 -34.76 -44.78 -25.61
C ARG A 302 -34.51 -43.42 -26.26
N GLY A 303 -33.53 -43.40 -27.17
CA GLY A 303 -33.45 -42.50 -28.34
C GLY A 303 -33.58 -40.99 -28.09
N ARG A 304 -32.45 -40.28 -28.28
CA ARG A 304 -32.25 -38.82 -28.30
C ARG A 304 -32.07 -38.19 -26.91
N CYS A 305 -30.81 -38.00 -26.49
CA CYS A 305 -30.49 -36.88 -25.61
C CYS A 305 -30.61 -35.60 -26.49
N PRO A 306 -31.38 -34.58 -26.11
CA PRO A 306 -31.50 -33.34 -26.88
C PRO A 306 -30.19 -32.54 -26.82
N GLU A 307 -29.81 -31.94 -27.95
CA GLU A 307 -28.78 -30.89 -28.01
C GLU A 307 -29.07 -29.83 -26.96
N GLN A 308 -28.10 -29.60 -26.07
CA GLN A 308 -28.09 -28.42 -25.20
C GLN A 308 -27.56 -27.26 -26.03
N LYS A 309 -28.39 -26.21 -26.19
CA LYS A 309 -27.94 -24.87 -26.55
C LYS A 309 -27.24 -24.23 -25.35
#